data_AF-A0A401YQY5-F1
#
_entry.id   AF-A0A401YQY5-F1
#
_cell.length_a   1.000
_cell.length_b   1.000
_cell.length_c   1.000
_cell.angle_alpha   90.00
_cell.angle_beta   90.00
_cell.angle_gamma   90.00
#
_symmetry.space_group_name_H-M   'P 1'
#
loop_
_entity.id
_entity.type
_entity.pdbx_description
1 polymer ?
#
loop_
_entity_poly.entity_id
_entity_poly.type
_entity_poly.pdbx_seq_one_letter_code
_entity_poly.pdbx_strand_id
1 'polypeptide(L)'
;MTAPGLVQVIHSLATGPAGEIAHDGWPGIANRLVRLGCDWSVVVDLAAMGAPSEAGVDAMVVRLAERSRRALAGSPAPLFWDTVCGMVARAWRLGAFDEVDAMYVMDGLWWLTRGLDGSTGRGVGIIRTGMGLKEVVEFYDIRPEATILLLEADLLVPVDAVDVALCEAVLEAVR
;
A
#
# COMPACT_ATOMS: atom_id res chain seq x y z
N MET A 1 -19.26 9.58 4.87
CA MET A 1 -19.30 8.11 5.07
C MET A 1 -18.18 7.52 4.23
N THR A 2 -17.20 6.85 4.84
CA THR A 2 -16.01 6.33 4.18
C THR A 2 -16.37 5.26 3.14
N ALA A 3 -15.79 5.32 1.94
CA ALA A 3 -16.04 4.33 0.89
C ALA A 3 -15.58 2.91 1.33
N PRO A 4 -16.33 1.84 1.01
CA PRO A 4 -15.99 0.48 1.44
C PRO A 4 -14.59 0.03 1.00
N GLY A 5 -14.19 0.37 -0.24
CA GLY A 5 -12.86 0.05 -0.75
C GLY A 5 -11.75 0.74 0.05
N LEU A 6 -11.96 2.01 0.41
CA LEU A 6 -11.01 2.76 1.25
C LEU A 6 -10.90 2.14 2.66
N VAL A 7 -12.01 1.63 3.22
CA VAL A 7 -12.00 0.91 4.50
C VAL A 7 -11.16 -0.37 4.42
N GLN A 8 -11.24 -1.12 3.31
CA GLN A 8 -10.42 -2.32 3.08
C GLN A 8 -8.93 -1.99 3.03
N VAL A 9 -8.56 -0.93 2.33
CA VAL A 9 -7.18 -0.45 2.25
C VAL A 9 -6.67 0.00 3.63
N ILE A 10 -7.43 0.84 4.33
CA ILE A 10 -7.08 1.29 5.69
C ILE A 10 -6.88 0.10 6.62
N HIS A 11 -7.77 -0.90 6.57
CA HIS A 11 -7.64 -2.09 7.39
C HIS A 11 -6.36 -2.83 7.07
N SER A 12 -6.10 -3.11 5.79
CA SER A 12 -4.92 -3.83 5.33
C SER A 12 -3.62 -3.17 5.80
N LEU A 13 -3.49 -1.85 5.64
CA LEU A 13 -2.33 -1.08 6.10
C LEU A 13 -2.19 -1.12 7.63
N ALA A 14 -3.28 -0.92 8.37
CA ALA A 14 -3.26 -0.86 9.83
C ALA A 14 -3.04 -2.23 10.51
N THR A 15 -3.31 -3.33 9.80
CA THR A 15 -3.03 -4.70 10.26
C THR A 15 -1.76 -5.29 9.66
N GLY A 16 -0.98 -4.48 8.91
CA GLY A 16 0.30 -4.91 8.38
C GLY A 16 1.27 -5.34 9.48
N PRO A 17 2.30 -6.13 9.13
CA PRO A 17 3.36 -6.47 10.09
C PRO A 17 3.98 -5.20 10.69
N ALA A 18 4.33 -5.26 11.98
CA ALA A 18 4.92 -4.11 12.67
C ALA A 18 6.25 -3.72 12.02
N GLY A 19 6.43 -2.41 11.79
CA GLY A 19 7.64 -1.85 11.18
C GLY A 19 7.61 -1.69 9.67
N GLU A 20 6.66 -2.31 8.97
CA GLU A 20 6.57 -2.24 7.50
C GLU A 20 6.14 -0.86 6.98
N ILE A 21 5.42 -0.09 7.80
CA ILE A 21 5.18 1.35 7.56
C ILE A 21 5.94 2.10 8.64
N ALA A 22 6.84 2.98 8.21
CA ALA A 22 7.61 3.82 9.10
C ALA A 22 6.69 4.73 9.94
N HIS A 23 6.98 4.85 11.24
CA HIS A 23 6.13 5.61 12.17
C HIS A 23 5.98 7.09 11.75
N ASP A 24 7.02 7.67 11.14
CA ASP A 24 7.03 9.03 10.59
C ASP A 24 6.21 9.20 9.30
N GLY A 25 5.91 8.11 8.59
CA GLY A 25 5.06 8.12 7.38
C GLY A 25 3.56 8.12 7.66
N TRP A 26 3.13 7.59 8.81
CA TRP A 26 1.72 7.48 9.18
C TRP A 26 0.94 8.81 9.19
N PRO A 27 1.46 9.93 9.72
CA PRO A 27 0.79 11.21 9.62
C PRO A 27 0.56 11.66 8.16
N GLY A 28 1.51 11.39 7.27
CA GLY A 28 1.40 11.65 5.83
C GLY A 28 0.26 10.86 5.20
N ILE A 29 0.22 9.54 5.45
CA ILE A 29 -0.86 8.65 5.01
C ILE A 29 -2.21 9.14 5.55
N ALA A 30 -2.30 9.43 6.84
CA ALA A 30 -3.53 9.88 7.48
C ALA A 30 -4.07 11.18 6.88
N ASN A 31 -3.19 12.14 6.55
CA ASN A 31 -3.58 13.36 5.84
C ASN A 31 -4.23 13.07 4.48
N ARG A 32 -3.75 12.06 3.74
CA ARG A 32 -4.35 11.63 2.48
C ARG A 32 -5.71 10.96 2.70
N LEU A 33 -5.82 10.10 3.72
CA LEU A 33 -7.09 9.47 4.09
C LEU A 33 -8.18 10.49 4.46
N VAL A 34 -7.84 11.56 5.17
CA VAL A 34 -8.78 12.66 5.47
C VAL A 34 -9.27 13.33 4.18
N ARG A 35 -8.37 13.61 3.23
CA ARG A 35 -8.74 14.23 1.93
C ARG A 35 -9.65 13.33 1.09
N LEU A 36 -9.51 12.02 1.22
CA LEU A 36 -10.39 11.02 0.61
C LEU A 36 -11.72 10.83 1.36
N GLY A 37 -12.01 11.68 2.36
CA GLY A 37 -13.28 11.69 3.08
C GLY A 37 -13.36 10.72 4.26
N CYS A 38 -12.23 10.20 4.75
CA CYS A 38 -12.20 9.44 5.99
C CYS A 38 -12.18 10.40 7.20
N ASP A 39 -13.31 10.49 7.89
CA ASP A 39 -13.57 11.41 8.99
C ASP A 39 -13.41 10.77 10.38
N TRP A 40 -12.76 9.62 10.47
CA TRP A 40 -12.59 8.93 11.75
C TRP A 40 -11.63 9.71 12.66
N SER A 41 -12.02 9.89 13.92
CA SER A 41 -11.22 10.65 14.90
C SER A 41 -9.77 10.19 14.98
N VAL A 42 -9.53 8.87 14.99
CA VAL A 42 -8.17 8.30 15.01
C VAL A 42 -7.33 8.69 13.78
N VAL A 43 -7.95 8.85 12.60
CA VAL A 43 -7.25 9.29 11.39
C VAL A 43 -6.94 10.78 11.47
N VAL A 44 -7.90 11.58 11.96
CA VAL A 44 -7.72 13.03 12.16
C VAL A 44 -6.62 13.30 13.19
N ASP A 45 -6.63 12.57 14.31
CA ASP A 45 -5.63 12.68 15.37
C ASP A 45 -4.23 12.28 14.86
N LEU A 46 -4.15 11.21 14.06
CA LEU A 46 -2.90 10.75 13.45
C LEU A 46 -2.36 11.77 12.42
N ALA A 47 -3.24 12.36 11.61
CA ALA A 47 -2.88 13.40 10.64
C ALA A 47 -2.37 14.69 11.30
N ALA A 48 -2.79 14.98 12.53
CA ALA A 48 -2.39 16.16 13.29
C ALA A 48 -1.09 15.99 14.09
N MET A 49 -0.45 14.81 14.06
CA MET A 49 0.80 14.57 14.79
C MET A 49 1.97 15.32 14.16
N GLY A 50 2.48 16.35 14.84
CA GLY A 50 3.63 17.14 14.37
C GLY A 50 5.00 16.52 14.68
N ALA A 51 5.11 15.69 15.72
CA ALA A 51 6.33 14.97 16.09
C ALA A 51 5.95 13.58 16.59
N PRO A 52 5.69 12.62 15.68
CA PRO A 52 5.21 11.30 16.05
C PRO A 52 6.28 10.53 16.83
N SER A 53 5.95 10.05 18.03
CA SER A 53 6.72 9.01 18.70
C SER A 53 6.23 7.64 18.21
N GLU A 54 7.14 6.67 18.11
CA GLU A 54 6.82 5.30 17.70
C GLU A 54 5.66 4.72 18.53
N ALA A 55 5.77 4.74 19.86
CA ALA A 55 4.72 4.24 20.75
C ALA A 55 3.37 4.98 20.61
N GLY A 56 3.40 6.29 20.28
CA GLY A 56 2.20 7.07 20.03
C GLY A 56 1.50 6.68 18.73
N VAL A 57 2.28 6.46 17.68
CA VAL A 57 1.80 6.00 16.37
C VAL A 57 1.25 4.58 16.47
N ASP A 58 1.98 3.65 17.10
CA ASP A 58 1.53 2.26 17.29
C ASP A 58 0.17 2.20 17.99
N ALA A 59 0.00 3.00 19.05
CA ALA A 59 -1.28 3.09 19.75
C ALA A 59 -2.43 3.58 18.85
N MET A 60 -2.15 4.52 17.93
CA MET A 60 -3.15 4.97 16.96
C MET A 60 -3.40 3.94 15.86
N VAL A 61 -2.37 3.26 15.35
CA VAL A 61 -2.50 2.22 14.33
C VAL A 61 -3.33 1.05 14.86
N VAL A 62 -3.14 0.64 16.11
CA VAL A 62 -4.00 -0.37 16.76
C VAL A 62 -5.46 0.09 16.84
N ARG A 63 -5.70 1.36 17.22
CA ARG A 63 -7.07 1.92 17.24
C ARG A 63 -7.66 2.00 15.83
N LEU A 64 -6.85 2.32 14.82
CA LEU A 64 -7.23 2.40 13.42
C LEU A 64 -7.60 1.01 12.88
N ALA A 65 -6.82 -0.01 13.20
CA ALA A 65 -7.11 -1.41 12.87
C ALA A 65 -8.45 -1.87 13.49
N GLU A 66 -8.70 -1.53 14.75
CA GLU A 66 -9.97 -1.87 15.40
C GLU A 66 -11.16 -1.10 14.83
N ARG A 67 -10.95 0.18 14.49
CA ARG A 67 -11.99 1.00 13.86
C ARG A 67 -12.34 0.49 12.46
N SER A 68 -11.34 0.17 11.64
CA SER A 68 -11.52 -0.35 10.29
C SER A 68 -12.14 -1.74 10.29
N ARG A 69 -11.71 -2.64 11.20
CA ARG A 69 -12.32 -3.97 11.38
C ARG A 69 -13.82 -3.90 11.64
N ARG A 70 -14.26 -2.98 12.52
CA ARG A 70 -15.68 -2.75 12.78
C ARG A 70 -16.40 -2.18 11.57
N ALA A 71 -15.77 -1.27 10.83
CA ALA A 71 -16.34 -0.67 9.63
C ALA A 71 -16.47 -1.67 8.46
N LEU A 72 -15.58 -2.67 8.37
CA LEU A 72 -15.67 -3.75 7.38
C LEU A 72 -16.89 -4.65 7.61
N ALA A 73 -17.38 -4.77 8.85
CA ALA A 73 -18.50 -5.62 9.22
C ALA A 73 -18.38 -7.07 8.70
N GLY A 74 -17.15 -7.61 8.69
CA GLY A 74 -16.85 -8.96 8.20
C GLY A 74 -16.55 -9.06 6.70
N SER A 75 -16.58 -7.94 5.96
CA SER A 75 -16.11 -7.90 4.58
C SER A 75 -14.61 -8.23 4.51
N PRO A 76 -14.16 -9.03 3.54
CA PRO A 76 -12.74 -9.35 3.40
C PRO A 76 -11.94 -8.09 3.08
N ALA A 77 -10.69 -8.05 3.55
CA ALA A 77 -9.72 -7.04 3.16
C ALA A 77 -8.50 -7.73 2.51
N PRO A 78 -7.84 -7.07 1.54
CA PRO A 78 -6.59 -7.58 0.99
C PRO A 78 -5.52 -7.67 2.08
N LEU A 79 -4.56 -8.59 1.90
CA LEU A 79 -3.39 -8.66 2.77
C LEU A 79 -2.47 -7.45 2.54
N PHE A 80 -1.60 -7.16 3.50
CA PHE A 80 -0.75 -5.97 3.47
C PHE A 80 0.05 -5.86 2.17
N TRP A 81 0.77 -6.93 1.79
CA TRP A 81 1.57 -6.93 0.57
C TRP A 81 0.75 -6.97 -0.71
N ASP A 82 -0.49 -7.47 -0.66
CA ASP A 82 -1.44 -7.33 -1.77
C ASP A 82 -1.82 -5.86 -1.98
N THR A 83 -2.07 -5.14 -0.88
CA THR A 83 -2.38 -3.71 -0.90
C THR A 83 -1.21 -2.88 -1.41
N VAL A 84 -0.01 -3.08 -0.86
CA VAL A 84 1.19 -2.32 -1.28
C VAL A 84 1.50 -2.58 -2.76
N CYS A 85 1.48 -3.86 -3.19
CA CYS A 85 1.68 -4.22 -4.59
C CYS A 85 0.61 -3.60 -5.52
N GLY A 86 -0.66 -3.68 -5.12
CA GLY A 86 -1.74 -3.04 -5.87
C GLY A 86 -1.66 -1.52 -5.90
N MET A 87 -1.07 -0.87 -4.89
CA MET A 87 -0.80 0.57 -4.90
C MET A 87 0.28 0.97 -5.90
N VAL A 88 1.33 0.15 -6.09
CA VAL A 88 2.31 0.36 -7.17
C VAL A 88 1.59 0.34 -8.52
N ALA A 89 0.82 -0.71 -8.78
CA ALA A 89 0.08 -0.82 -10.02
C ALA A 89 -0.94 0.31 -10.22
N ARG A 90 -1.65 0.72 -9.16
CA ARG A 90 -2.57 1.84 -9.23
C ARG A 90 -1.87 3.15 -9.57
N ALA A 91 -0.74 3.43 -8.93
CA ALA A 91 0.00 4.65 -9.19
C ALA A 91 0.54 4.70 -10.63
N TRP A 92 1.03 3.57 -11.18
CA TRP A 92 1.32 3.45 -12.62
C TRP A 92 0.08 3.77 -13.47
N ARG A 93 -1.06 3.12 -13.17
CA ARG A 93 -2.31 3.33 -13.92
C ARG A 93 -2.81 4.78 -13.87
N LEU A 94 -2.53 5.49 -12.78
CA LEU A 94 -2.86 6.90 -12.59
C LEU A 94 -1.78 7.86 -13.13
N GLY A 95 -0.71 7.33 -13.74
CA GLY A 95 0.34 8.11 -14.41
C GLY A 95 1.42 8.69 -13.51
N ALA A 96 1.61 8.13 -12.30
CA ALA A 96 2.71 8.54 -11.41
C ALA A 96 4.07 8.05 -11.90
N PHE A 97 4.10 6.89 -12.57
CA PHE A 97 5.29 6.25 -13.11
C PHE A 97 4.95 5.50 -14.41
N ASP A 98 5.97 5.23 -15.22
CA ASP A 98 5.84 4.32 -16.36
C ASP A 98 6.04 2.85 -15.95
N GLU A 99 5.95 1.91 -16.90
CA GLU A 99 6.10 0.48 -16.63
C GLU A 99 7.47 0.13 -16.03
N VAL A 100 8.53 0.81 -16.47
CA VAL A 100 9.91 0.54 -16.05
C VAL A 100 10.13 1.07 -14.65
N ASP A 101 9.72 2.30 -14.38
CA ASP A 101 9.77 2.90 -13.04
C ASP A 101 9.01 2.05 -12.02
N ALA A 102 7.84 1.51 -12.39
CA ALA A 102 7.08 0.62 -11.52
C ALA A 102 7.86 -0.66 -11.18
N MET A 103 8.66 -1.21 -12.10
CA MET A 103 9.50 -2.39 -11.81
C MET A 103 10.68 -2.04 -10.89
N TYR A 104 11.24 -0.83 -10.97
CA TYR A 104 12.21 -0.34 -9.98
C TYR A 104 11.60 -0.23 -8.58
N VAL A 105 10.34 0.23 -8.47
CA VAL A 105 9.61 0.24 -7.20
C VAL A 105 9.42 -1.20 -6.68
N MET A 106 9.01 -2.14 -7.54
CA MET A 106 8.87 -3.56 -7.16
C MET A 106 10.22 -4.17 -6.70
N ASP A 107 11.34 -3.82 -7.33
CA ASP A 107 12.69 -4.24 -6.89
C ASP A 107 13.01 -3.70 -5.49
N GLY A 108 12.67 -2.44 -5.21
CA GLY A 108 12.78 -1.87 -3.86
C GLY A 108 12.01 -2.71 -2.82
N LEU A 109 10.76 -3.04 -3.11
CA LEU A 109 9.89 -3.84 -2.23
C LEU A 109 10.34 -5.31 -2.10
N TRP A 110 11.05 -5.85 -3.10
CA TRP A 110 11.56 -7.22 -3.05
C TRP A 110 12.51 -7.43 -1.86
N TRP A 111 13.33 -6.44 -1.52
CA TRP A 111 14.26 -6.55 -0.38
C TRP A 111 13.54 -6.75 0.96
N LEU A 112 12.32 -6.25 1.07
CA LEU A 112 11.45 -6.36 2.25
C LEU A 112 10.71 -7.71 2.28
N THR A 113 10.40 -8.26 1.10
CA THR A 113 9.58 -9.47 0.96
C THR A 113 10.37 -10.76 0.71
N ARG A 114 11.68 -10.70 0.46
CA ARG A 114 12.52 -11.84 0.04
C ARG A 114 12.51 -13.07 0.96
N GLY A 115 12.16 -12.91 2.23
CA GLY A 115 12.08 -13.99 3.22
C GLY A 115 10.67 -14.51 3.48
N LEU A 116 9.66 -13.90 2.87
CA LEU A 116 8.25 -14.24 3.09
C LEU A 116 7.83 -15.38 2.16
N ASP A 117 6.92 -16.22 2.66
CA ASP A 117 6.33 -17.31 1.88
C ASP A 117 5.01 -16.88 1.22
N GLY A 118 4.37 -17.78 0.46
CA GLY A 118 3.14 -17.47 -0.26
C GLY A 118 1.91 -17.19 0.62
N SER A 119 1.99 -17.38 1.94
CA SER A 119 0.88 -17.11 2.86
C SER A 119 0.66 -15.62 3.13
N THR A 120 1.63 -14.78 2.78
CA THR A 120 1.59 -13.32 2.99
C THR A 120 0.92 -12.55 1.85
N GLY A 121 0.32 -13.26 0.88
CA GLY A 121 -0.46 -12.69 -0.22
C GLY A 121 0.15 -12.92 -1.59
N ARG A 122 -0.69 -12.76 -2.63
CA ARG A 122 -0.29 -12.86 -4.04
C ARG A 122 0.67 -11.75 -4.43
N GLY A 123 0.59 -10.60 -3.78
CA GLY A 123 1.42 -9.42 -3.99
C GLY A 123 2.91 -9.73 -3.87
N VAL A 124 3.32 -10.61 -2.94
CA VAL A 124 4.72 -11.04 -2.80
C VAL A 124 5.22 -11.78 -4.04
N GLY A 125 4.38 -12.62 -4.65
CA GLY A 125 4.70 -13.30 -5.90
C GLY A 125 4.87 -12.33 -7.06
N ILE A 126 3.99 -11.32 -7.14
CA ILE A 126 4.06 -10.28 -8.17
C ILE A 126 5.29 -9.40 -7.99
N ILE A 127 5.59 -8.96 -6.77
CA ILE A 127 6.80 -8.18 -6.43
C ILE A 127 8.05 -8.94 -6.89
N ARG A 128 8.14 -10.24 -6.62
CA ARG A 128 9.26 -11.09 -7.06
C ARG A 128 9.37 -11.14 -8.59
N THR A 129 8.25 -11.31 -9.30
CA THR A 129 8.25 -11.29 -10.77
C THR A 129 8.69 -9.93 -11.31
N GLY A 130 8.24 -8.83 -10.70
CA GLY A 130 8.60 -7.47 -11.08
C GLY A 130 10.09 -7.19 -10.91
N MET A 131 10.69 -7.64 -9.80
CA MET A 131 12.14 -7.61 -9.61
C MET A 131 12.87 -8.38 -10.73
N GLY A 132 12.37 -9.57 -11.10
CA GLY A 132 12.95 -10.34 -12.20
C GLY A 132 12.91 -9.61 -13.55
N LEU A 133 11.83 -8.87 -13.83
CA LEU A 133 11.73 -8.02 -15.03
C LEU A 133 12.71 -6.86 -14.96
N LYS A 134 12.84 -6.20 -13.81
CA LYS A 134 13.82 -5.12 -13.62
C LYS A 134 15.25 -5.61 -13.88
N GLU A 135 15.63 -6.82 -13.45
CA GLU A 135 16.99 -7.34 -13.62
C GLU A 135 17.38 -7.55 -15.10
N VAL A 136 16.41 -7.61 -16.01
CA VAL A 136 16.65 -7.83 -17.44
C VAL A 136 16.37 -6.59 -18.30
N VAL A 137 16.00 -5.45 -17.69
CA VAL A 137 15.62 -4.22 -18.39
C VAL A 137 16.74 -3.64 -19.26
N GLU A 138 18.00 -3.87 -18.89
CA GLU A 138 19.16 -3.42 -19.68
C GLU A 138 19.34 -4.22 -20.98
N PHE A 139 18.72 -5.39 -21.07
CA PHE A 139 18.90 -6.33 -22.19
C PHE A 139 17.68 -6.44 -23.10
N TYR A 140 16.47 -6.17 -22.60
CA TYR A 140 15.21 -6.36 -23.31
C TYR A 140 14.20 -5.25 -23.00
N ASP A 141 13.30 -4.96 -23.94
CA ASP A 141 12.14 -4.12 -23.66
C ASP A 141 11.10 -4.94 -22.87
N ILE A 142 10.98 -4.63 -21.58
CA ILE A 142 10.11 -5.35 -20.64
C ILE A 142 8.69 -4.77 -20.57
N ARG A 143 8.41 -3.67 -21.27
CA ARG A 143 7.14 -2.94 -21.12
C ARG A 143 5.89 -3.81 -21.34
N PRO A 144 5.85 -4.73 -22.33
CA PRO A 144 4.69 -5.60 -22.49
C PRO A 144 4.44 -6.50 -21.28
N GLU A 145 5.48 -7.15 -20.77
CA GLU A 145 5.42 -8.04 -19.60
C GLU A 145 5.10 -7.27 -18.32
N ALA A 146 5.74 -6.11 -18.12
CA ALA A 146 5.49 -5.23 -17.00
C ALA A 146 4.04 -4.72 -17.01
N THR A 147 3.49 -4.37 -18.17
CA THR A 147 2.07 -3.97 -18.30
C THR A 147 1.14 -5.10 -17.85
N ILE A 148 1.38 -6.34 -18.29
CA ILE A 148 0.57 -7.50 -17.89
C ILE A 148 0.63 -7.70 -16.37
N LEU A 149 1.82 -7.62 -15.80
CA LEU A 149 2.03 -7.78 -14.37
C LEU A 149 1.34 -6.68 -13.56
N LEU A 150 1.43 -5.43 -13.99
CA LEU A 150 0.79 -4.28 -13.33
C LEU A 150 -0.73 -4.36 -13.44
N LEU A 151 -1.27 -4.81 -14.57
CA LEU A 151 -2.71 -5.08 -14.69
C LEU A 151 -3.18 -6.16 -13.72
N GLU A 152 -2.38 -7.21 -13.46
CA GLU A 152 -2.70 -8.21 -12.43
C GLU A 152 -2.65 -7.61 -11.02
N ALA A 153 -1.63 -6.83 -10.70
CA ALA A 153 -1.47 -6.19 -9.39
C ALA A 153 -2.57 -5.16 -9.10
N ASP A 154 -3.03 -4.38 -10.08
CA ASP A 154 -4.07 -3.37 -9.90
C ASP A 154 -5.40 -3.98 -9.42
N LEU A 155 -5.64 -5.27 -9.72
CA LEU A 155 -6.81 -6.02 -9.25
C LEU A 155 -6.75 -6.41 -7.77
N LEU A 156 -5.60 -6.26 -7.11
CA LEU A 156 -5.43 -6.58 -5.69
C LEU A 156 -6.00 -5.50 -4.76
N VAL A 157 -6.22 -4.29 -5.28
CA VAL A 157 -6.83 -3.18 -4.53
C VAL A 157 -8.18 -2.79 -5.11
N PRO A 158 -9.15 -2.35 -4.29
CA PRO A 158 -10.46 -1.97 -4.80
C PRO A 158 -10.37 -0.72 -5.71
N VAL A 159 -11.18 -0.71 -6.78
CA VAL A 159 -11.12 0.33 -7.83
C VAL A 159 -11.32 1.75 -7.28
N ASP A 160 -12.20 1.93 -6.28
CA ASP A 160 -12.54 3.26 -5.76
C ASP A 160 -11.82 3.60 -4.44
N ALA A 161 -10.76 2.88 -4.08
CA ALA A 161 -10.13 2.99 -2.77
C ALA A 161 -8.97 3.98 -2.68
N VAL A 162 -8.31 4.28 -3.79
CA VAL A 162 -6.96 4.86 -3.80
C VAL A 162 -6.82 5.90 -4.91
N ASP A 163 -6.28 7.06 -4.55
CA ASP A 163 -5.79 8.06 -5.49
C ASP A 163 -4.26 8.03 -5.57
N VAL A 164 -3.70 8.77 -6.52
CA VAL A 164 -2.25 8.81 -6.74
C VAL A 164 -1.49 9.27 -5.48
N ALA A 165 -2.04 10.26 -4.77
CA ALA A 165 -1.38 10.85 -3.61
C ALA A 165 -1.35 9.92 -2.39
N LEU A 166 -2.37 9.08 -2.21
CA LEU A 166 -2.36 8.03 -1.21
C LEU A 166 -1.38 6.92 -1.58
N CYS A 167 -1.33 6.50 -2.86
CA CYS A 167 -0.36 5.52 -3.31
C CYS A 167 1.07 5.98 -3.05
N GLU A 168 1.44 7.19 -3.47
CA GLU A 168 2.77 7.77 -3.21
C GLU A 168 3.09 7.81 -1.71
N ALA A 169 2.17 8.34 -0.89
CA ALA A 169 2.41 8.46 0.55
C ALA A 169 2.61 7.11 1.24
N VAL A 170 1.94 6.05 0.79
CA VAL A 170 2.15 4.70 1.32
C VAL A 170 3.49 4.14 0.82
N LEU A 171 3.78 4.24 -0.48
CA LEU A 171 5.01 3.69 -1.05
C LEU A 171 6.28 4.37 -0.51
N GLU A 172 6.23 5.67 -0.22
CA GLU A 172 7.32 6.39 0.45
C GLU A 172 7.51 5.97 1.92
N ALA A 173 6.44 5.52 2.57
CA ALA A 173 6.44 5.16 3.99
C ALA A 173 6.79 3.68 4.23
N VAL A 174 6.68 2.82 3.22
CA VAL A 174 7.02 1.40 3.34
C VAL A 174 8.54 1.21 3.41
N ARG A 175 9.03 0.41 4.38
CA ARG A 175 10.46 0.27 4.71
C ARG A 175 10.93 -1.14 5.02
#